data_AF-A0A839QPZ0-F1
#
_entry.id   AF-A0A839QPZ0-F1
#
_cell.length_a   1.000
_cell.length_b   1.000
_cell.length_c   1.000
_cell.angle_alpha   90.00
_cell.angle_beta   90.00
_cell.angle_gamma   90.00
#
_symmetry.space_group_name_H-M   'P 1'
#
loop_
_entity.id
_entity.type
_entity.pdbx_description
1 polymer ?
#
loop_
_entity_poly.entity_id
_entity_poly.type
_entity_poly.pdbx_seq_one_letter_code
_entity_poly.pdbx_strand_id
1 'polypeptide(L)'
;MTQSPQGPDDKDRVDAEFAAMMEGLDFDTSSLDDPLTAAGGPSAGSADQAQAQDPSAPAPIAIVATPVATAKALAGVIRLAMAAKEDPRALPTGSATIDADSGALAVGPLTEADAHRLAGLVSIGLQRQGVVLFWRQGDRMTATRYRSGERMDDVPPAFVLGALDSRVEDLLLGAESVAEAENVYDPAELSRTEAVKWIATGRKRKR
;
A
#
# COMPACT_ATOMS: atom_id res chain seq x y z
N MET A 1 -15.62 41.09 44.55
CA MET A 1 -16.01 41.12 43.13
C MET A 1 -15.02 42.00 42.40
N THR A 2 -14.04 41.39 41.73
CA THR A 2 -13.07 42.10 40.90
C THR A 2 -12.75 41.17 39.73
N GLN A 3 -13.49 41.34 38.63
CA GLN A 3 -13.15 40.76 37.32
C GLN A 3 -12.14 41.70 36.64
N SER A 4 -11.06 41.13 36.12
CA SER A 4 -10.16 41.82 35.19
C SER A 4 -10.69 41.63 33.76
N PRO A 5 -10.55 42.62 32.86
CA PRO A 5 -11.01 42.49 31.48
C PRO A 5 -10.09 41.57 30.69
N GLN A 6 -10.69 40.56 30.06
CA GLN A 6 -10.05 39.61 29.16
C GLN A 6 -9.82 40.30 27.81
N GLY A 7 -8.55 40.36 27.37
CA GLY A 7 -8.15 40.95 26.09
C GLY A 7 -8.65 40.12 24.90
N PRO A 8 -8.67 40.70 23.68
CA PRO A 8 -9.23 40.08 22.48
C PRO A 8 -8.53 38.75 22.14
N ASP A 9 -9.34 37.77 21.74
CA ASP A 9 -8.95 36.38 21.49
C ASP A 9 -7.88 36.26 20.39
N ASP A 10 -6.91 35.34 20.57
CA ASP A 10 -5.79 35.08 19.65
C ASP A 10 -6.20 34.86 18.17
N LYS A 11 -7.46 34.46 17.92
CA LYS A 11 -7.99 34.25 16.57
C LYS A 11 -8.11 35.55 15.78
N ASP A 12 -8.55 36.63 16.42
CA ASP A 12 -8.74 37.93 15.76
C ASP A 12 -7.38 38.56 15.38
N ARG A 13 -6.31 38.20 16.11
CA ARG A 13 -4.94 38.63 15.77
C ARG A 13 -4.41 37.93 14.53
N VAL A 14 -4.67 36.63 14.40
CA VAL A 14 -4.20 35.83 13.25
C VAL A 14 -4.93 36.23 11.96
N ASP A 15 -6.24 36.49 12.04
CA ASP A 15 -7.03 36.93 10.88
C ASP A 15 -6.60 38.32 10.38
N ALA A 16 -6.22 39.23 11.29
CA ALA A 16 -5.68 40.54 10.94
C ALA A 16 -4.28 40.46 10.29
N GLU A 17 -3.41 39.57 10.78
CA GLU A 17 -2.09 39.34 10.16
C GLU A 17 -2.22 38.70 8.76
N PHE A 18 -3.20 37.82 8.56
CA PHE A 18 -3.45 37.22 7.24
C PHE A 18 -4.01 38.22 6.22
N ALA A 19 -4.93 39.10 6.65
CA ALA A 19 -5.48 40.15 5.79
C ALA A 19 -4.40 41.15 5.33
N ALA A 20 -3.50 41.55 6.23
CA ALA A 20 -2.37 42.41 5.89
C ALA A 20 -1.38 41.75 4.91
N MET A 21 -1.28 40.42 4.91
CA MET A 21 -0.43 39.68 3.97
C MET A 21 -1.03 39.57 2.56
N MET A 22 -2.36 39.66 2.40
CA MET A 22 -3.04 39.66 1.10
C MET A 22 -3.11 41.04 0.43
N GLU A 23 -2.92 42.14 1.16
CA GLU A 23 -3.08 43.51 0.65
C GLU A 23 -1.95 43.96 -0.33
N GLY A 24 -0.94 43.12 -0.56
CA GLY A 24 0.19 43.40 -1.46
C GLY A 24 0.26 42.56 -2.74
N LEU A 25 -0.75 41.72 -3.02
CA LEU A 25 -0.80 40.89 -4.23
C LEU A 25 -1.77 41.48 -5.25
N ASP A 26 -1.31 42.50 -5.98
CA ASP A 26 -1.97 43.01 -7.18
C ASP A 26 -1.81 41.95 -8.30
N PHE A 27 -2.83 41.11 -8.49
CA PHE A 27 -2.94 40.26 -9.67
C PHE A 27 -3.46 41.12 -10.83
N ASP A 28 -2.55 41.65 -11.64
CA ASP A 28 -2.87 42.29 -12.90
C ASP A 28 -3.58 41.26 -13.81
N THR A 29 -4.89 41.45 -13.99
CA THR A 29 -5.75 40.61 -14.85
C THR A 29 -5.95 41.26 -16.23
N SER A 30 -5.04 42.16 -16.62
CA SER A 30 -5.22 43.06 -17.76
C SER A 30 -4.67 42.53 -19.08
N SER A 31 -4.16 41.31 -19.16
CA SER A 31 -3.62 40.72 -20.40
C SER A 31 -4.35 39.45 -20.83
N LEU A 32 -5.67 39.55 -20.95
CA LEU A 32 -6.55 38.57 -21.60
C LEU A 32 -7.33 39.27 -22.72
N ASP A 33 -6.67 39.51 -23.87
CA ASP A 33 -7.33 39.54 -25.19
C ASP A 33 -6.26 39.63 -26.30
N ASP A 34 -5.99 38.51 -26.98
CA ASP A 34 -5.61 38.52 -28.41
C ASP A 34 -5.95 37.14 -29.04
N PRO A 35 -6.98 37.06 -29.90
CA PRO A 35 -7.35 35.82 -30.60
C PRO A 35 -6.79 35.77 -32.04
N LEU A 36 -6.37 34.56 -32.45
CA LEU A 36 -6.00 34.12 -33.81
C LEU A 36 -4.69 34.68 -34.41
N THR A 37 -3.68 33.82 -34.63
CA THR A 37 -3.58 32.99 -35.85
C THR A 37 -2.22 32.27 -35.95
N ALA A 38 -2.21 31.23 -36.77
CA ALA A 38 -1.21 30.17 -36.89
C ALA A 38 0.24 30.59 -37.26
N ALA A 39 1.20 29.93 -36.63
CA ALA A 39 2.47 29.53 -37.25
C ALA A 39 3.02 28.26 -36.56
N GLY A 40 3.12 27.17 -37.31
CA GLY A 40 3.55 25.86 -36.81
C GLY A 40 5.04 25.76 -36.48
N GLY A 41 5.35 24.95 -35.48
CA GLY A 41 6.68 24.44 -35.14
C GLY A 41 6.55 23.32 -34.07
N PRO A 42 7.20 22.15 -34.22
CA PRO A 42 6.92 20.98 -33.40
C PRO A 42 7.72 21.03 -32.09
N SER A 43 7.03 21.12 -30.96
CA SER A 43 7.63 20.92 -29.65
C SER A 43 6.86 19.87 -28.86
N ALA A 44 7.65 18.91 -28.40
CA ALA A 44 7.26 17.67 -27.75
C ALA A 44 6.41 17.85 -26.49
N GLY A 45 5.55 16.85 -26.28
CA GLY A 45 5.54 16.14 -24.99
C GLY A 45 4.57 16.66 -23.95
N SER A 46 3.30 16.30 -24.10
CA SER A 46 2.48 15.75 -23.01
C SER A 46 1.28 15.06 -23.66
N ALA A 47 1.56 13.94 -24.33
CA ALA A 47 0.53 12.99 -24.64
C ALA A 47 0.06 12.41 -23.30
N ASP A 48 -1.13 12.86 -22.90
CA ASP A 48 -2.07 12.12 -22.06
C ASP A 48 -2.20 10.71 -22.66
N GLN A 49 -1.30 9.82 -22.26
CA GLN A 49 -1.37 8.41 -22.58
C GLN A 49 -1.99 7.74 -21.38
N ALA A 50 -3.32 7.81 -21.30
CA ALA A 50 -4.07 6.69 -20.76
C ALA A 50 -3.71 5.47 -21.62
N GLN A 51 -2.66 4.74 -21.22
CA GLN A 51 -2.29 3.48 -21.84
C GLN A 51 -3.53 2.60 -21.78
N ALA A 52 -4.11 2.33 -22.94
CA ALA A 52 -5.11 1.29 -23.10
C ALA A 52 -4.46 0.00 -22.57
N GLN A 53 -4.92 -0.45 -21.41
CA GLN A 53 -4.53 -1.74 -20.86
C GLN A 53 -4.93 -2.79 -21.88
N ASP A 54 -3.94 -3.45 -22.47
CA ASP A 54 -4.19 -4.60 -23.33
C ASP A 54 -4.93 -5.65 -22.49
N PRO A 55 -6.20 -5.98 -22.81
CA PRO A 55 -6.98 -6.93 -22.02
C PRO A 55 -6.40 -8.35 -22.07
N SER A 56 -5.39 -8.60 -22.91
CA SER A 56 -4.63 -9.85 -22.95
C SER A 56 -3.38 -9.86 -22.06
N ALA A 57 -2.98 -8.72 -21.46
CA ALA A 57 -1.82 -8.69 -20.58
C ALA A 57 -2.12 -9.40 -19.25
N PRO A 58 -1.18 -10.18 -18.69
CA PRO A 58 -1.38 -10.87 -17.42
C PRO A 58 -1.70 -9.85 -16.31
N ALA A 59 -2.72 -10.18 -15.51
CA ALA A 59 -3.18 -9.33 -14.41
C ALA A 59 -2.03 -9.04 -13.42
N PRO A 60 -1.99 -7.84 -12.82
CA PRO A 60 -0.96 -7.50 -11.86
C PRO A 60 -1.09 -8.39 -10.62
N ILE A 61 0.04 -8.80 -10.04
CA ILE A 61 0.08 -9.64 -8.85
C ILE A 61 1.00 -9.04 -7.80
N ALA A 62 0.57 -9.14 -6.54
CA ALA A 62 1.33 -8.75 -5.37
C ALA A 62 1.55 -9.95 -4.46
N ILE A 63 2.77 -10.06 -3.91
CA ILE A 63 3.14 -11.06 -2.92
C ILE A 63 3.92 -10.38 -1.80
N VAL A 64 3.42 -10.42 -0.58
CA VAL A 64 4.14 -9.98 0.62
C VAL A 64 4.70 -11.22 1.31
N ALA A 65 6.02 -11.41 1.20
CA ALA A 65 6.74 -12.49 1.85
C ALA A 65 6.96 -12.18 3.33
N THR A 66 6.62 -13.14 4.20
CA THR A 66 6.69 -12.97 5.65
C THR A 66 7.36 -14.16 6.34
N PRO A 67 8.01 -13.95 7.50
CA PRO A 67 8.56 -15.05 8.30
C PRO A 67 7.50 -15.74 9.19
N VAL A 68 6.20 -15.49 8.95
CA VAL A 68 5.14 -16.09 9.77
C VAL A 68 5.01 -17.56 9.39
N ALA A 69 4.97 -18.44 10.39
CA ALA A 69 5.06 -19.88 10.13
C ALA A 69 3.87 -20.49 9.36
N THR A 70 2.69 -19.87 9.41
CA THR A 70 1.50 -20.40 8.72
C THR A 70 0.59 -19.28 8.18
N ALA A 71 -0.06 -19.54 7.05
CA ALA A 71 -1.06 -18.69 6.41
C ALA A 71 -2.16 -18.30 7.39
N LYS A 72 -2.63 -19.29 8.15
CA LYS A 72 -3.63 -19.10 9.20
C LYS A 72 -3.20 -18.08 10.25
N ALA A 73 -1.95 -18.14 10.71
CA ALA A 73 -1.45 -17.17 11.66
C ALA A 73 -1.31 -15.78 11.01
N LEU A 74 -0.87 -15.71 9.74
CA LEU A 74 -0.74 -14.47 9.00
C LEU A 74 -2.10 -13.79 8.77
N ALA A 75 -3.14 -14.53 8.41
CA ALA A 75 -4.51 -14.01 8.29
C ALA A 75 -4.97 -13.36 9.60
N GLY A 76 -4.72 -14.02 10.73
CA GLY A 76 -5.01 -13.46 12.05
C GLY A 76 -4.23 -12.16 12.32
N VAL A 77 -2.93 -12.12 11.97
CA VAL A 77 -2.10 -10.92 12.11
C VAL A 77 -2.66 -9.75 11.29
N ILE A 78 -2.97 -9.98 10.03
CA ILE A 78 -3.55 -8.98 9.13
C ILE A 78 -4.87 -8.47 9.69
N ARG A 79 -5.76 -9.38 10.14
CA ARG A 79 -7.05 -9.02 10.71
C ARG A 79 -6.92 -8.11 11.93
N LEU A 80 -5.96 -8.38 12.81
CA LEU A 80 -5.69 -7.52 13.96
C LEU A 80 -5.05 -6.18 13.56
N ALA A 81 -4.19 -6.16 12.55
CA ALA A 81 -3.61 -4.93 12.01
C ALA A 81 -4.70 -4.00 11.43
N MET A 82 -5.69 -4.55 10.71
CA MET A 82 -6.85 -3.79 10.23
C MET A 82 -7.63 -3.16 11.39
N ALA A 83 -7.87 -3.95 12.45
CA ALA A 83 -8.57 -3.47 13.64
C ALA A 83 -7.79 -2.37 14.38
N ALA A 84 -6.45 -2.42 14.38
CA ALA A 84 -5.60 -1.40 14.98
C ALA A 84 -5.55 -0.10 14.15
N LYS A 85 -5.73 -0.18 12.83
CA LYS A 85 -5.86 1.00 11.95
C LYS A 85 -7.24 1.66 12.00
N GLU A 86 -8.21 1.02 12.65
CA GLU A 86 -9.62 1.43 12.67
C GLU A 86 -10.21 1.63 11.26
N ASP A 87 -9.65 0.94 10.27
CA ASP A 87 -10.05 1.03 8.86
C ASP A 87 -10.39 -0.36 8.31
N PRO A 88 -11.69 -0.66 8.11
CA PRO A 88 -12.12 -1.95 7.55
C PRO A 88 -11.77 -2.10 6.07
N ARG A 89 -11.44 -1.02 5.35
CA ARG A 89 -10.99 -1.04 3.95
C ARG A 89 -9.47 -1.07 3.81
N ALA A 90 -8.74 -1.21 4.92
CA ALA A 90 -7.29 -1.28 4.89
C ALA A 90 -6.76 -2.48 4.10
N LEU A 91 -7.54 -3.57 3.99
CA LEU A 91 -7.18 -4.73 3.21
C LEU A 91 -7.74 -4.62 1.78
N PRO A 92 -6.89 -4.65 0.75
CA PRO A 92 -7.34 -4.68 -0.64
C PRO A 92 -8.17 -5.94 -0.96
N THR A 93 -9.23 -5.78 -1.74
CA THR A 93 -10.07 -6.90 -2.20
C THR A 93 -9.24 -7.89 -3.03
N GLY A 94 -9.48 -9.19 -2.83
CA GLY A 94 -8.72 -10.26 -3.50
C GLY A 94 -7.40 -10.61 -2.82
N SER A 95 -7.09 -9.98 -1.67
CA SER A 95 -5.97 -10.38 -0.83
C SER A 95 -6.31 -11.65 -0.05
N ALA A 96 -5.41 -12.63 -0.10
CA ALA A 96 -5.51 -13.86 0.68
C ALA A 96 -4.15 -14.17 1.34
N THR A 97 -4.13 -15.17 2.20
CA THR A 97 -2.89 -15.71 2.78
C THR A 97 -2.74 -17.17 2.43
N ILE A 98 -1.51 -17.59 2.13
CA ILE A 98 -1.15 -18.96 1.74
C ILE A 98 0.13 -19.41 2.43
N ASP A 99 0.33 -20.72 2.53
CA ASP A 99 1.53 -21.32 3.10
C ASP A 99 2.65 -21.41 2.03
N ALA A 100 3.89 -21.22 2.45
CA ALA A 100 5.08 -21.60 1.70
C ALA A 100 6.16 -22.08 2.69
N ASP A 101 7.18 -22.80 2.22
CA ASP A 101 8.19 -23.41 3.10
C ASP A 101 9.06 -22.36 3.79
N SER A 102 9.31 -21.23 3.11
CA SER A 102 10.04 -20.08 3.69
C SER A 102 9.21 -19.25 4.69
N GLY A 103 7.90 -19.52 4.78
CA GLY A 103 6.95 -18.77 5.58
C GLY A 103 5.70 -18.40 4.79
N ALA A 104 4.67 -17.94 5.49
CA ALA A 104 3.40 -17.57 4.91
C ALA A 104 3.49 -16.30 4.05
N LEU A 105 2.68 -16.27 3.01
CA LEU A 105 2.61 -15.18 2.03
C LEU A 105 1.25 -14.51 2.13
N ALA A 106 1.20 -13.19 1.98
CA ALA A 106 -0.04 -12.49 1.64
C ALA A 106 -0.03 -12.16 0.14
N VAL A 107 -1.03 -12.61 -0.61
CA VAL A 107 -1.03 -12.59 -2.07
C VAL A 107 -2.33 -12.03 -2.62
N GLY A 108 -2.30 -11.45 -3.81
CA GLY A 108 -3.53 -11.06 -4.50
C GLY A 108 -3.28 -10.41 -5.87
N PRO A 109 -4.29 -10.37 -6.75
CA PRO A 109 -4.23 -9.67 -8.02
C PRO A 109 -4.40 -8.16 -7.80
N LEU A 110 -3.36 -7.48 -7.34
CA LEU A 110 -3.44 -6.11 -6.82
C LEU A 110 -2.77 -5.08 -7.74
N THR A 111 -3.37 -3.89 -7.80
CA THR A 111 -2.72 -2.70 -8.36
C THR A 111 -1.46 -2.34 -7.55
N GLU A 112 -0.53 -1.56 -8.12
CA GLU A 112 0.70 -1.14 -7.41
C GLU A 112 0.35 -0.44 -6.08
N ALA A 113 -0.66 0.43 -6.08
CA ALA A 113 -1.11 1.14 -4.88
C ALA A 113 -1.69 0.19 -3.82
N ASP A 114 -2.49 -0.79 -4.23
CA ASP A 114 -3.05 -1.80 -3.33
C ASP A 114 -1.98 -2.75 -2.79
N ALA A 115 -1.01 -3.12 -3.61
CA ALA A 115 0.13 -3.93 -3.21
C ALA A 115 0.92 -3.25 -2.07
N HIS A 116 1.20 -1.95 -2.23
CA HIS A 116 1.86 -1.15 -1.20
C HIS A 116 0.99 -0.96 0.06
N ARG A 117 -0.33 -0.81 -0.08
CA ARG A 117 -1.26 -0.81 1.07
C ARG A 117 -1.20 -2.11 1.85
N LEU A 118 -1.27 -3.26 1.16
CA LEU A 118 -1.19 -4.58 1.77
C LEU A 118 0.13 -4.75 2.53
N ALA A 119 1.27 -4.41 1.91
CA ALA A 119 2.58 -4.53 2.53
C ALA A 119 2.73 -3.66 3.79
N GLY A 120 2.26 -2.41 3.73
CA GLY A 120 2.17 -1.52 4.88
C GLY A 120 1.34 -2.16 6.00
N LEU A 121 0.13 -2.62 5.70
CA LEU A 121 -0.75 -3.27 6.67
C LEU A 121 -0.11 -4.52 7.32
N VAL A 122 0.46 -5.42 6.52
CA VAL A 122 1.12 -6.64 7.02
C VAL A 122 2.29 -6.27 7.94
N SER A 123 3.10 -5.29 7.57
CA SER A 123 4.26 -4.87 8.36
C SER A 123 3.89 -4.19 9.69
N ILE A 124 2.71 -3.55 9.78
CA ILE A 124 2.15 -3.07 11.06
C ILE A 124 1.86 -4.25 11.99
N GLY A 125 1.28 -5.33 11.46
CA GLY A 125 1.01 -6.55 12.24
C GLY A 125 2.28 -7.27 12.69
N LEU A 126 3.36 -7.13 11.93
CA LEU A 126 4.65 -7.79 12.16
C LEU A 126 5.74 -6.84 12.64
N GLN A 127 5.44 -5.84 13.48
CA GLN A 127 6.37 -4.76 13.90
C GLN A 127 7.85 -5.14 14.16
N ARG A 128 8.12 -6.33 14.71
CA ARG A 128 9.47 -6.80 15.02
C ARG A 128 10.24 -7.34 13.81
N GLN A 129 9.53 -7.72 12.76
CA GLN A 129 10.05 -8.38 11.57
C GLN A 129 9.73 -7.52 10.33
N GLY A 130 10.72 -7.29 9.48
CA GLY A 130 10.46 -6.69 8.17
C GLY A 130 9.72 -7.68 7.27
N VAL A 131 9.02 -7.15 6.26
CA VAL A 131 8.44 -7.93 5.16
C VAL A 131 8.95 -7.39 3.83
N VAL A 132 8.84 -8.20 2.78
CA VAL A 132 9.19 -7.78 1.43
C VAL A 132 7.95 -7.91 0.55
N LEU A 133 7.58 -6.82 -0.09
CA LEU A 133 6.59 -6.80 -1.15
C LEU A 133 7.27 -7.09 -2.46
N PHE A 134 6.75 -8.05 -3.21
CA PHE A 134 6.96 -8.21 -4.63
C PHE A 134 5.71 -7.77 -5.37
N TRP A 135 5.89 -7.00 -6.44
CA TRP A 135 4.79 -6.61 -7.32
C TRP A 135 5.20 -6.79 -8.77
N ARG A 136 4.34 -7.40 -9.57
CA ARG A 136 4.55 -7.61 -11.00
C ARG A 136 3.37 -7.11 -11.81
N GLN A 137 3.65 -6.42 -12.92
CA GLN A 137 2.68 -6.14 -13.98
C GLN A 137 3.39 -6.23 -15.34
N GLY A 138 2.97 -7.19 -16.17
CA GLY A 138 3.70 -7.53 -17.40
C GLY A 138 5.16 -7.88 -17.10
N ASP A 139 6.09 -7.22 -17.78
CA ASP A 139 7.54 -7.42 -17.60
C ASP A 139 8.15 -6.62 -16.43
N ARG A 140 7.37 -5.71 -15.82
CA ARG A 140 7.84 -4.92 -14.68
C ARG A 140 7.68 -5.72 -13.40
N MET A 141 8.78 -5.93 -12.68
CA MET A 141 8.80 -6.54 -11.36
C MET A 141 9.59 -5.67 -10.38
N THR A 142 9.03 -5.43 -9.20
CA THR A 142 9.68 -4.68 -8.11
C THR A 142 9.73 -5.52 -6.84
N ALA A 143 10.70 -5.20 -5.99
CA ALA A 143 10.76 -5.72 -4.63
C ALA A 143 11.07 -4.58 -3.66
N THR A 144 10.20 -4.39 -2.67
CA THR A 144 10.27 -3.26 -1.73
C THR A 144 10.19 -3.77 -0.30
N ARG A 145 11.09 -3.31 0.57
CA ARG A 145 11.05 -3.67 1.98
C ARG A 145 10.06 -2.79 2.75
N TYR A 146 9.41 -3.38 3.73
CA TYR A 146 8.50 -2.69 4.64
C TYR A 146 8.80 -3.02 6.10
N ARG A 147 8.64 -2.02 6.97
CA ARG A 147 8.75 -2.19 8.41
C ARG A 147 7.82 -1.23 9.13
N SER A 148 7.06 -1.73 10.10
CA SER A 148 6.18 -0.91 10.95
C SER A 148 5.19 0.00 10.19
N GLY A 149 4.75 -0.41 9.01
CA GLY A 149 3.85 0.36 8.14
C GLY A 149 4.55 1.26 7.12
N GLU A 150 5.87 1.40 7.19
CA GLU A 150 6.63 2.31 6.36
C GLU A 150 7.37 1.58 5.23
N ARG A 151 7.38 2.22 4.06
CA ARG A 151 8.20 1.80 2.91
C ARG A 151 9.65 2.11 3.23
N MET A 152 10.50 1.10 3.09
CA MET A 152 11.95 1.22 3.21
C MET A 152 12.56 1.29 1.80
N ASP A 153 13.75 0.73 1.63
CA ASP A 153 14.44 0.68 0.35
C ASP A 153 13.83 -0.35 -0.62
N ASP A 154 13.97 -0.04 -1.91
CA ASP A 154 13.78 -1.00 -2.98
C ASP A 154 15.03 -1.88 -3.11
N VAL A 155 14.81 -3.15 -3.42
CA VAL A 155 15.86 -4.16 -3.54
C VAL A 155 15.74 -4.89 -4.87
N PRO A 156 16.85 -5.34 -5.48
CA PRO A 156 16.79 -6.14 -6.69
C PRO A 156 15.94 -7.41 -6.44
N PRO A 157 14.87 -7.67 -7.21
CA PRO A 157 13.98 -8.81 -6.98
C PRO A 157 14.74 -10.14 -6.98
N ALA A 158 15.63 -10.34 -7.95
CA ALA A 158 16.43 -11.55 -8.08
C ALA A 158 17.27 -11.89 -6.83
N PHE A 159 17.77 -10.87 -6.12
CA PHE A 159 18.54 -11.08 -4.89
C PHE A 159 17.67 -11.62 -3.75
N VAL A 160 16.42 -11.14 -3.64
CA VAL A 160 15.52 -11.58 -2.58
C VAL A 160 14.88 -12.93 -2.93
N LEU A 161 14.49 -13.14 -4.19
CA LEU A 161 13.89 -14.40 -4.65
C LEU A 161 14.82 -15.59 -4.42
N GLY A 162 16.13 -15.42 -4.63
CA GLY A 162 17.11 -16.49 -4.38
C GLY A 162 17.21 -16.95 -2.91
N ALA A 163 16.60 -16.24 -1.96
CA ALA A 163 16.54 -16.60 -0.55
C ALA A 163 15.13 -17.05 -0.09
N LEU A 164 14.15 -17.05 -0.99
CA LEU A 164 12.77 -17.42 -0.71
C LEU A 164 12.44 -18.79 -1.30
N ASP A 165 11.24 -19.27 -0.96
CA ASP A 165 10.63 -20.43 -1.58
C ASP A 165 10.38 -20.20 -3.08
N SER A 166 10.61 -21.22 -3.93
CA SER A 166 10.38 -21.16 -5.38
C SER A 166 8.94 -20.81 -5.73
N ARG A 167 7.98 -21.15 -4.85
CA ARG A 167 6.58 -20.79 -4.97
C ARG A 167 6.35 -19.29 -5.13
N VAL A 168 7.18 -18.44 -4.54
CA VAL A 168 7.07 -16.98 -4.72
C VAL A 168 7.32 -16.62 -6.19
N GLU A 169 8.35 -17.21 -6.79
CA GLU A 169 8.67 -17.00 -8.20
C GLU A 169 7.61 -17.63 -9.10
N ASP A 170 7.17 -18.85 -8.82
CA ASP A 170 6.15 -19.54 -9.62
C ASP A 170 4.81 -18.79 -9.65
N LEU A 171 4.38 -18.25 -8.50
CA LEU A 171 3.19 -17.38 -8.41
C LEU A 171 3.40 -16.06 -9.16
N LEU A 172 4.55 -15.40 -8.98
CA LEU A 172 4.85 -14.16 -9.70
C LEU A 172 4.85 -14.40 -11.20
N LEU A 173 5.38 -15.52 -11.66
CA LEU A 173 5.47 -15.85 -13.09
C LEU A 173 4.13 -16.31 -13.67
N GLY A 174 3.22 -16.80 -12.82
CA GLY A 174 1.94 -17.40 -13.22
C GLY A 174 2.07 -18.89 -13.58
N ALA A 175 3.17 -19.54 -13.19
CA ALA A 175 3.35 -20.99 -13.29
C ALA A 175 2.50 -21.73 -12.25
N GLU A 176 2.22 -21.09 -11.11
CA GLU A 176 1.27 -21.54 -10.11
C GLU A 176 0.15 -20.50 -9.93
N SER A 177 -1.08 -20.97 -9.67
CA SER A 177 -2.21 -20.10 -9.37
C SER A 177 -2.55 -20.10 -7.87
N VAL A 178 -2.93 -18.94 -7.33
CA VAL A 178 -3.38 -18.84 -5.92
C VAL A 178 -4.62 -19.70 -5.66
N ALA A 179 -5.46 -19.93 -6.68
CA ALA A 179 -6.67 -20.74 -6.56
C ALA A 179 -6.38 -22.24 -6.35
N GLU A 180 -5.20 -22.70 -6.75
CA GLU A 180 -4.74 -24.08 -6.55
C GLU A 180 -4.00 -24.28 -5.24
N ALA A 181 -3.70 -23.20 -4.52
CA ALA A 181 -2.98 -23.28 -3.26
C ALA A 181 -3.80 -23.97 -2.16
N GLU A 182 -3.13 -24.78 -1.36
CA GLU A 182 -3.71 -25.32 -0.12
C GLU A 182 -3.66 -24.26 0.99
N ASN A 183 -4.57 -24.38 1.97
CA ASN A 183 -4.64 -23.50 3.15
C ASN A 183 -4.75 -22.00 2.83
N VAL A 184 -5.59 -21.66 1.84
CA VAL A 184 -5.92 -20.26 1.52
C VAL A 184 -6.89 -19.71 2.56
N TYR A 185 -6.57 -18.56 3.15
CA TYR A 185 -7.46 -17.86 4.07
C TYR A 185 -7.63 -16.39 3.70
N ASP A 186 -8.88 -15.92 3.69
CA ASP A 186 -9.22 -14.49 3.56
C ASP A 186 -9.21 -13.81 4.95
N PRO A 187 -8.28 -12.88 5.22
CA PRO A 187 -8.25 -12.15 6.49
C PRO A 187 -9.50 -11.31 6.77
N ALA A 188 -10.25 -10.89 5.74
CA ALA A 188 -11.45 -10.06 5.89
C ALA A 188 -12.63 -10.82 6.53
N GLU A 189 -12.71 -12.13 6.33
CA GLU A 189 -13.79 -12.98 6.84
C GLU A 189 -13.63 -13.30 8.34
N LEU A 190 -12.47 -13.04 8.93
CA LEU A 190 -12.19 -13.38 10.31
C LEU A 190 -12.83 -12.43 11.32
N SER A 191 -13.32 -12.96 12.43
CA SER A 191 -13.56 -12.15 13.63
C SER A 191 -12.26 -11.83 14.39
N ARG A 192 -12.27 -10.77 15.21
CA ARG A 192 -11.13 -10.39 16.06
C ARG A 192 -10.73 -11.52 17.04
N THR A 193 -11.71 -12.23 17.60
CA THR A 193 -11.47 -13.32 18.55
C THR A 193 -10.85 -14.53 17.87
N GLU A 194 -11.31 -14.87 16.66
CA GLU A 194 -10.71 -15.94 15.85
C GLU A 194 -9.27 -15.61 15.46
N ALA A 195 -9.02 -14.37 15.05
CA ALA A 195 -7.68 -13.90 14.73
C ALA A 195 -6.70 -14.09 15.90
N VAL A 196 -7.09 -13.70 17.12
CA VAL A 196 -6.28 -13.93 18.33
C VAL A 196 -6.01 -15.43 18.54
N LYS A 197 -7.03 -16.27 18.40
CA LYS A 197 -6.89 -17.73 18.54
C LYS A 197 -5.91 -18.29 17.51
N TRP A 198 -6.02 -17.89 16.24
CA TRP A 198 -5.20 -18.38 15.14
C TRP A 198 -3.72 -18.04 15.33
N ILE A 199 -3.42 -16.81 15.76
CA ILE A 199 -2.06 -16.37 16.11
C ILE A 199 -1.51 -17.20 17.28
N ALA A 200 -2.30 -17.41 18.33
CA ALA A 200 -1.88 -18.17 19.50
C ALA A 200 -1.57 -19.64 19.17
N THR A 201 -2.34 -20.26 18.26
CA THR A 201 -2.08 -21.63 17.80
C THR A 201 -0.88 -21.74 16.88
N GLY A 202 -0.61 -20.73 16.04
CA GLY A 202 0.53 -20.73 15.11
C GLY A 202 1.88 -20.77 15.82
N ARG A 203 1.99 -20.13 17.00
CA ARG A 203 3.22 -20.16 17.82
C ARG A 203 3.60 -21.55 18.33
N LYS A 204 2.66 -22.50 18.41
CA LYS A 204 2.90 -23.83 18.97
C LYS A 204 3.51 -24.82 17.96
N ARG A 205 3.44 -24.54 16.66
CA ARG A 205 3.93 -25.46 15.61
C ARG A 205 5.45 -25.43 15.42
N LYS A 206 6.16 -24.56 16.15
CA LYS A 206 7.63 -24.53 16.19
C LYS A 206 8.13 -25.38 17.36
N ARG A 207 8.08 -26.71 17.21
CA ARG A 207 8.87 -27.68 17.99
C ARG A 207 9.24 -28.86 17.13
#